data_AF-A0A1G3KM81-F1
#
_entry.id   AF-A0A1G3KM81-F1
#
_cell.length_a   1.000
_cell.length_b   1.000
_cell.length_c   1.000
_cell.angle_alpha   90.00
_cell.angle_beta   90.00
_cell.angle_gamma   90.00
#
_symmetry.space_group_name_H-M   'P 1'
#
loop_
_entity.id
_entity.type
_entity.pdbx_description
1 polymer ?
#
loop_
_entity_poly.entity_id
_entity_poly.type
_entity_poly.pdbx_seq_one_letter_code
_entity_poly.pdbx_strand_id
1 'polypeptide(L)' 'MVRIARIDWDAMSEDEGRRLREFGLMEGCEVTPLHRGSIFSRDPLALTVGRMKVIIRARQAAAITVEPAA' A
#
# COMPACT_ATOMS: atom_id res chain seq x y z
N MET A 1 -7.56 -9.61 5.47
CA MET A 1 -6.33 -9.58 4.67
C MET A 1 -6.73 -9.33 3.22
N VAL A 2 -5.89 -8.66 2.44
CA VAL A 2 -6.12 -8.44 1.00
C VAL A 2 -4.86 -8.73 0.22
N ARG A 3 -5.00 -9.12 -1.03
CA ARG A 3 -3.89 -9.33 -1.96
C ARG A 3 -3.79 -8.13 -2.89
N ILE A 4 -2.58 -7.68 -3.18
CA ILE A 4 -2.33 -6.65 -4.20
C ILE A 4 -2.53 -7.28 -5.57
N ALA A 5 -3.59 -6.88 -6.27
CA ALA A 5 -3.91 -7.37 -7.61
C ALA A 5 -3.11 -6.62 -8.69
N ARG A 6 -2.94 -5.31 -8.54
CA ARG A 6 -2.22 -4.46 -9.50
C ARG A 6 -1.64 -3.22 -8.82
N ILE A 7 -0.49 -2.75 -9.29
CA ILE A 7 0.05 -1.43 -8.93
C ILE A 7 0.26 -0.61 -10.20
N ASP A 8 -0.36 0.57 -10.26
CA ASP A 8 -0.11 1.56 -11.31
C ASP A 8 1.17 2.34 -11.01
N TRP A 9 2.31 1.81 -11.49
CA TRP A 9 3.62 2.41 -11.28
C TRP A 9 3.79 3.76 -11.99
N ASP A 10 3.07 3.98 -13.09
CA ASP A 10 3.14 5.22 -13.87
C ASP A 10 2.46 6.40 -13.17
N ALA A 11 1.59 6.12 -12.18
CA ALA A 11 0.97 7.11 -11.32
C ALA A 11 1.89 7.63 -10.18
N MET A 12 3.15 7.17 -10.13
CA MET A 12 4.11 7.46 -9.06
C MET A 12 5.44 7.95 -9.65
N SER A 13 6.23 8.69 -8.84
CA SER A 13 7.60 8.97 -9.24
C SER A 13 8.48 7.71 -9.11
N GLU A 14 9.61 7.69 -9.82
CA GLU A 14 10.55 6.57 -9.77
C GLU A 14 11.02 6.26 -8.33
N ASP A 15 11.32 7.28 -7.53
CA ASP A 15 11.72 7.13 -6.13
C ASP A 15 10.62 6.52 -5.26
N GLU A 16 9.35 6.85 -5.53
CA GLU A 16 8.20 6.33 -4.80
C GLU A 16 7.96 4.87 -5.15
N GLY A 17 8.00 4.54 -6.45
CA GLY A 17 7.92 3.17 -6.92
C GLY A 17 9.05 2.30 -6.35
N ARG A 18 10.28 2.82 -6.33
CA ARG A 18 11.44 2.15 -5.74
C ARG A 18 11.22 1.86 -4.25
N ARG A 19 10.80 2.84 -3.46
CA ARG A 19 10.54 2.67 -2.02
C ARG A 19 9.44 1.64 -1.73
N LEU A 20 8.36 1.62 -2.52
CA LEU A 20 7.32 0.60 -2.35
C LEU A 20 7.87 -0.82 -2.57
N ARG A 21 8.69 -1.02 -3.59
CA ARG A 21 9.35 -2.31 -3.86
C ARG A 21 10.32 -2.69 -2.75
N GLU A 22 11.08 -1.75 -2.21
CA GLU A 22 11.97 -1.97 -1.07
C GLU A 22 11.21 -2.43 0.19
N PHE A 23 9.98 -1.96 0.39
CA PHE A 23 9.09 -2.44 1.47
C PHE A 23 8.42 -3.78 1.18
N GLY A 24 8.62 -4.36 -0.01
CA GLY A 24 7.97 -5.60 -0.44
C GLY A 24 6.53 -5.43 -0.91
N LEU A 25 6.09 -4.19 -1.21
CA LEU A 25 4.77 -3.93 -1.81
C LEU A 25 4.85 -4.18 -3.31
N MET A 26 4.43 -5.37 -3.72
CA MET A 26 4.40 -5.82 -5.11
C MET A 26 3.09 -6.54 -5.41
N GLU A 27 2.78 -6.69 -6.70
CA GLU A 27 1.65 -7.50 -7.16
C GLU A 27 1.77 -8.95 -6.64
N GLY A 28 0.65 -9.51 -6.21
CA GLY A 28 0.57 -10.81 -5.55
C GLY A 28 0.90 -10.80 -4.05
N CYS A 29 1.40 -9.70 -3.49
CA CYS A 29 1.69 -9.61 -2.05
C CYS A 29 0.42 -9.54 -1.20
N GLU A 30 0.40 -10.27 -0.08
CA GLU A 30 -0.68 -10.16 0.91
C GLU A 30 -0.34 -9.09 1.94
N VAL A 31 -1.31 -8.19 2.16
CA VAL A 31 -1.20 -7.09 3.10
C VAL A 31 -2.41 -7.05 4.01
N THR A 32 -2.22 -6.55 5.22
CA THR A 32 -3.33 -6.26 6.13
C THR A 32 -3.46 -4.76 6.31
N PRO A 33 -4.51 -4.13 5.76
CA PRO A 33 -4.81 -2.74 6.03
C PRO A 33 -5.03 -2.55 7.53
N LEU A 34 -4.42 -1.52 8.08
CA LEU A 34 -4.62 -1.08 9.46
C LEU A 34 -5.53 0.17 9.46
N HIS A 35 -5.44 0.98 10.51
CA HIS A 35 -6.19 2.23 10.58
C HIS A 35 -5.76 3.22 9.48
N ARG A 36 -6.76 3.91 8.91
CA ARG A 36 -6.55 5.17 8.20
C ARG A 36 -6.22 6.24 9.25
N GLY A 37 -5.32 7.17 8.92
CA GLY A 37 -4.88 8.26 9.79
C GLY A 37 -6.02 9.07 10.43
N SER A 38 -5.63 9.91 11.39
CA SER A 38 -6.44 10.62 12.41
C SER A 38 -7.79 11.21 11.97
N ILE A 39 -8.66 11.46 12.96
CA ILE A 39 -10.04 11.98 12.92
C ILE A 39 -10.28 13.15 11.94
N PHE A 40 -9.24 13.92 11.56
CA PHE A 40 -9.32 15.05 10.62
C PHE A 40 -8.63 14.84 9.25
N SER A 41 -7.81 13.79 9.06
CA SER A 41 -7.08 13.56 7.81
C SER A 41 -7.15 12.09 7.39
N ARG A 42 -7.68 11.83 6.19
CA ARG A 42 -7.72 10.49 5.56
C ARG A 42 -6.34 10.00 5.08
N ASP A 43 -5.30 10.79 5.28
CA ASP A 43 -3.90 10.47 5.02
C ASP A 43 -3.11 10.47 6.33
N PRO A 44 -2.24 9.48 6.60
CA PRO A 44 -1.83 8.37 5.73
C PRO A 44 -2.54 7.03 5.98
N LEU A 45 -2.32 6.03 5.11
CA LEU A 45 -2.82 4.66 5.26
C LEU A 45 -1.74 3.77 5.88
N ALA A 46 -2.02 3.20 7.05
CA ALA A 46 -1.17 2.19 7.66
C ALA A 46 -1.58 0.78 7.17
N LEU A 47 -0.60 -0.09 6.93
CA LEU A 47 -0.80 -1.48 6.57
C LEU A 47 0.37 -2.34 7.05
N THR A 48 0.18 -3.65 7.12
CA THR A 48 1.27 -4.61 7.35
C THR A 48 1.63 -5.37 6.09
N VAL A 49 2.93 -5.55 5.85
CA VAL A 49 3.51 -6.40 4.81
C VAL A 49 4.34 -7.48 5.53
N GLY A 50 3.84 -8.71 5.56
CA GLY A 50 4.40 -9.75 6.43
C GLY A 50 4.46 -9.29 7.90
N ARG A 51 5.67 -9.11 8.45
CA ARG A 51 5.91 -8.63 9.83
C ARG A 51 6.17 -7.12 9.94
N MET A 52 6.26 -6.41 8.81
CA MET A 52 6.57 -4.98 8.78
C MET A 52 5.31 -4.14 8.84
N LYS A 53 5.33 -3.04 9.60
CA LYS A 53 4.30 -2.00 9.55
C LYS A 53 4.78 -0.87 8.65
N VAL A 54 4.01 -0.56 7.64
CA VAL A 54 4.32 0.47 6.64
C VAL A 54 3.20 1.50 6.63
N ILE A 55 3.57 2.75 6.40
CA ILE A 55 2.64 3.86 6.20
C ILE A 55 2.86 4.40 4.80
N ILE A 56 1.80 4.44 4.00
CA ILE A 56 1.84 5.01 2.64
C ILE A 56 0.88 6.19 2.52
N ARG A 57 1.18 7.10 1.60
CA ARG A 57 0.30 8.23 1.32
C ARG A 57 -0.97 7.76 0.62
N ALA A 58 -2.06 8.49 0.80
CA ALA A 58 -3.34 8.22 0.13
C ALA A 58 -3.20 8.16 -1.41
N ARG A 59 -2.36 9.04 -1.98
CA ARG A 59 -1.99 9.03 -3.41
C ARG A 59 -1.39 7.69 -3.86
N GLN A 60 -0.45 7.15 -3.08
CA GLN A 60 0.17 5.87 -3.39
C GLN A 60 -0.83 4.73 -3.23
N ALA A 61 -1.65 4.77 -2.17
CA ALA A 61 -2.71 3.78 -1.96
C ALA A 61 -3.75 3.77 -3.11
N ALA A 62 -4.06 4.93 -3.69
CA ALA A 62 -4.98 5.04 -4.81
C ALA A 62 -4.46 4.38 -6.10
N ALA A 63 -3.15 4.22 -6.23
CA ALA A 63 -2.51 3.51 -7.34
C ALA A 63 -2.50 1.98 -7.16
N ILE A 64 -2.98 1.46 -6.02
CA ILE A 64 -2.91 0.04 -5.67
C ILE A 64 -4.32 -0.56 -5.70
N THR A 65 -4.53 -1.52 -6.61
CA THR A 65 -5.74 -2.33 -6.66
C THR A 65 -5.55 -3.56 -5.80
N VAL A 66 -6.54 -3.87 -4.97
CA VAL A 66 -6.52 -5.04 -4.08
C VAL A 66 -7.73 -5.93 -4.30
N GLU A 67 -7.57 -7.21 -4.00
CA GLU A 67 -8.64 -8.20 -3.99
C GLU A 67 -8.72 -8.91 -2.62
N PRO A 68 -9.88 -9.49 -2.26
CA PRO A 68 -9.99 -10.29 -1.05
C PRO A 68 -8.99 -11.45 -1.08
N ALA A 69 -8.20 -11.60 -0.02
CA ALA A 69 -7.39 -12.81 0.16
C ALA A 69 -8.29 -13.92 0.74
N ALA A 70 -8.14 -15.15 0.22
CA ALA A 70 -8.88 -16.34 0.67
C ALA A 70 -8.46 -16.80 2.07
#